data_AF-A0A7J0FF45-F1
#
_entry.id   AF-A0A7J0FF45-F1
#
_cell.length_a   1.000
_cell.length_b   1.000
_cell.length_c   1.000
_cell.angle_alpha   90.00
_cell.angle_beta   90.00
_cell.angle_gamma   90.00
#
_symmetry.space_group_name_H-M   'P 1'
#
loop_
_entity.id
_entity.type
_entity.pdbx_description
1 polymer ?
#
loop_
_entity_poly.entity_id
_entity_poly.type
_entity_poly.pdbx_seq_one_letter_code
_entity_poly.pdbx_strand_id
1 'polypeptide(L)' 'MCQWFTFSMLGCLVLKWSVVGKLPYRVKTTLVGFWNGWLYFTSGQRDRGPDDPAPKKVLGEMWRTKLNL' A
#
# COMPACT_ATOMS: atom_id res chain seq x y z
N MET A 1 15.63 -2.00 -10.75
CA MET A 1 14.24 -1.82 -11.22
C MET A 1 13.38 -1.55 -9.99
N CYS A 2 13.29 -0.29 -9.57
CA CYS A 2 12.65 0.13 -8.31
C CYS A 2 11.17 0.42 -8.55
N GLN A 3 10.29 -0.49 -8.15
CA GLN A 3 8.86 -0.24 -8.15
C GLN A 3 8.49 0.63 -6.95
N TRP A 4 8.18 1.90 -7.22
CA TRP A 4 7.45 2.75 -6.30
C TRP A 4 6.08 2.09 -6.07
N PHE A 5 5.78 1.65 -4.85
CA PHE A 5 4.46 1.09 -4.54
C PHE A 5 3.40 2.18 -4.76
N THR A 6 2.75 2.07 -5.90
CA THR A 6 1.72 2.97 -6.39
C THR A 6 0.43 2.20 -6.26
N PHE A 7 -0.54 2.71 -5.49
CA PHE A 7 -1.83 2.04 -5.35
C PHE A 7 -2.61 2.20 -6.65
N SER A 8 -2.55 1.19 -7.49
CA SER A 8 -3.23 1.17 -8.78
C SER A 8 -4.51 0.36 -8.63
N MET A 9 -5.68 1.00 -8.75
CA MET A 9 -6.96 0.30 -8.84
C MET A 9 -7.33 0.09 -10.30
N LEU A 10 -7.77 -1.12 -10.64
CA LEU A 10 -8.29 -1.47 -11.96
C LEU A 10 -9.82 -1.28 -11.94
N GLY A 11 -10.33 -0.30 -12.69
CA GLY A 11 -11.76 -0.18 -12.95
C GLY A 11 -12.21 -1.19 -14.01
N CYS A 12 -13.17 -2.06 -13.69
CA CYS A 12 -13.58 -3.20 -14.54
C CYS A 12 -14.18 -2.81 -15.91
N LEU A 13 -14.63 -1.57 -16.11
CA LEU A 13 -15.28 -1.15 -17.37
C LEU A 13 -14.40 -0.30 -18.29
N VAL A 14 -13.26 0.19 -17.79
CA VAL A 14 -12.28 0.96 -18.56
C VAL A 14 -10.93 0.54 -18.02
N LEU A 15 -10.11 -0.15 -18.82
CA LEU A 15 -8.75 -0.63 -18.47
C LEU A 15 -7.78 0.55 -18.20
N LYS A 16 -8.10 1.39 -17.23
CA LYS A 16 -7.35 2.56 -16.82
C LYS A 16 -6.98 2.37 -15.36
N TRP A 17 -5.68 2.39 -15.12
CA TRP A 17 -5.14 2.45 -13.79
C TRP A 17 -5.17 3.90 -13.32
N SER A 18 -5.71 4.13 -12.13
CA SER A 18 -5.59 5.41 -11.43
C SER A 18 -4.81 5.21 -10.13
N VAL A 19 -3.97 6.20 -9.82
CA VAL A 19 -3.21 6.23 -8.57
C VAL A 19 -4.07 6.91 -7.52
N VAL A 20 -4.51 6.16 -6.52
CA VAL A 20 -5.45 6.67 -5.50
C VAL A 20 -4.74 7.22 -4.26
N GLY A 21 -3.49 6.80 -4.03
CA GLY A 21 -2.71 7.27 -2.90
C GLY A 21 -1.32 6.64 -2.85
N LYS A 22 -0.52 7.13 -1.90
CA LYS A 22 0.83 6.63 -1.61
C LYS A 22 0.98 6.45 -0.10
N LEU A 23 1.57 5.33 0.31
CA LEU A 23 1.97 5.11 1.69
C LEU A 23 3.26 5.90 2.01
N PRO A 24 3.45 6.35 3.26
CA PRO A 24 4.62 7.15 3.65
C PRO A 24 5.93 6.35 3.64
N TYR A 25 5.88 5.02 3.62
CA TYR A 25 7.05 4.15 3.54
C TYR A 25 6.72 2.86 2.78
N ARG A 26 7.76 2.21 2.26
CA ARG A 26 7.66 0.93 1.57
C ARG A 26 7.47 -0.19 2.58
N VAL A 27 6.59 -1.13 2.24
CA VAL A 27 6.29 -2.31 3.05
C VAL A 27 6.27 -3.51 2.11
N LYS A 28 7.02 -4.56 2.47
CA LYS A 28 7.21 -5.73 1.59
C LYS A 28 6.01 -6.66 1.53
N THR A 29 5.26 -6.78 2.62
CA THR A 29 4.15 -7.73 2.75
C THR A 29 2.97 -7.09 3.49
N THR A 30 2.23 -6.22 2.80
CA THR A 30 0.96 -5.70 3.35
C THR A 30 -0.18 -6.62 2.96
N LEU A 31 -0.93 -7.10 3.95
CA LEU A 31 -2.23 -7.71 3.67
C LEU A 31 -3.29 -6.60 3.73
N VAL A 32 -4.10 -6.52 2.68
CA VAL A 32 -5.10 -5.47 2.49
C VAL A 32 -6.49 -6.10 2.60
N GLY A 33 -7.32 -5.55 3.49
CA GLY A 33 -8.74 -5.89 3.58
C GLY A 33 -9.60 -4.73 3.10
N PHE A 34 -10.66 -5.01 2.36
CA PHE A 34 -11.66 -4.01 1.99
C PHE A 34 -12.96 -4.26 2.74
N TRP A 35 -13.49 -3.24 3.43
CA TRP A 35 -14.78 -3.33 4.11
C TRP A 35 -15.48 -1.97 4.18
N ASN A 36 -16.73 -1.90 3.70
CA ASN A 36 -17.60 -0.71 3.74
C ASN A 36 -16.94 0.59 3.21
N GLY A 37 -16.24 0.51 2.08
CA GLY A 37 -15.54 1.67 1.49
C GLY A 37 -14.20 2.01 2.16
N TRP A 38 -13.76 1.23 3.15
CA TRP A 38 -12.46 1.38 3.78
C TRP A 38 -11.50 0.31 3.30
N LEU A 39 -10.27 0.73 2.97
CA LEU A 39 -9.13 -0.16 2.81
C LEU A 39 -8.35 -0.19 4.12
N TYR A 40 -8.17 -1.39 4.65
CA TYR A 40 -7.39 -1.69 5.83
C TYR A 40 -6.06 -2.29 5.41
N PHE A 41 -4.97 -1.69 5.85
CA PHE A 41 -3.63 -2.16 5.67
C PHE A 41 -3.17 -2.76 6.99
N THR A 42 -3.01 -4.08 6.99
CA THR A 42 -2.25 -4.74 8.05
C THR A 42 -0.78 -4.65 7.68
N SER A 43 0.00 -4.15 8.62
CA SER A 43 1.38 -3.78 8.40
C SER A 43 2.29 -4.99 8.20
N GLY A 44 3.35 -4.78 7.42
CA GLY A 44 4.43 -5.75 7.19
C GLY A 44 5.78 -5.19 7.61
N GLN A 45 6.87 -5.85 7.18
CA GLN A 45 8.22 -5.34 7.38
C GLN A 45 8.44 -4.07 6.56
N ARG A 46 8.86 -3.00 7.26
CA ARG A 46 9.24 -1.72 6.65
C ARG A 46 10.66 -1.78 6.13
N ASP A 47 10.91 -1.14 4.99
CA ASP A 47 12.28 -0.97 4.47
C ASP A 47 13.03 0.12 5.25
N ARG A 48 14.36 -0.03 5.37
CA ARG A 48 15.19 0.98 6.06
C ARG A 48 15.25 2.30 5.32
N GLY A 49 15.19 2.28 3.99
CA GLY A 49 15.17 3.49 3.19
C GLY A 49 15.00 3.23 1.70
N PRO A 50 15.08 4.28 0.87
CA PRO A 50 15.01 4.18 -0.58
C PRO A 50 16.14 3.34 -1.18
N ASP A 51 17.34 3.42 -0.58
CA ASP A 51 18.60 2.84 -1.08
C ASP A 51 19.01 1.55 -0.36
N ASP A 52 18.45 1.28 0.82
CA ASP A 52 18.67 0.05 1.58
C ASP A 52 17.34 -0.73 1.72
N PRO A 53 17.15 -1.79 0.91
CA PRO A 53 15.96 -2.64 1.00
C PRO A 53 16.03 -3.60 2.20
N ALA A 54 17.01 -3.51 3.11
CA ALA A 54 17.07 -4.38 4.28
C ALA A 54 15.84 -4.21 5.19
N PRO A 55 15.38 -5.31 5.82
CA PRO A 55 14.21 -5.27 6.69
C PRO A 55 14.49 -4.42 7.94
N LYS A 56 13.50 -3.60 8.32
CA LYS A 56 13.40 -2.94 9.62
C LYS A 56 12.41 -3.69 10.50
N LYS A 57 12.16 -3.14 11.69
CA LYS A 57 11.14 -3.59 12.64
C LYS A 57 9.80 -3.84 11.94
N VAL A 58 9.19 -4.97 12.24
CA VAL A 58 7.80 -5.27 11.86
C VAL A 58 6.93 -4.20 12.49
N LEU A 59 6.19 -3.47 11.66
CA LEU A 59 5.18 -2.55 12.15
C LEU A 59 3.97 -3.40 12.56
N GLY A 60 3.35 -3.08 13.69
CA GLY A 60 2.12 -3.71 14.18
C GLY A 60 0.90 -2.79 14.09
N GLU A 61 1.03 -1.68 13.38
CA GLU A 61 0.01 -0.64 13.29
C GLU A 61 -0.88 -0.88 12.07
N MET A 62 -2.19 -0.86 12.28
CA MET A 62 -3.17 -0.93 11.19
C MET A 62 -3.42 0.47 10.64
N TRP A 63 -3.23 0.62 9.33
CA TRP A 63 -3.58 1.85 8.63
C TRP A 63 -4.90 1.65 7.91
N ARG A 64 -5.74 2.69 7.84
CA ARG A 64 -6.96 2.64 7.04
C ARG A 64 -7.14 3.93 6.24
N THR A 65 -7.68 3.80 5.04
CA THR A 65 -8.08 4.94 4.21
C THR A 65 -9.47 4.69 3.63
N LYS A 66 -10.28 5.75 3.53
CA LYS A 66 -11.59 5.68 2.89
C LYS A 66 -11.39 5.90 1.40
N LEU A 67 -11.82 4.94 0.60
CA LEU A 67 -11.90 5.12 -0.85
C LEU A 67 -13.04 6.09 -1.15
N ASN A 68 -12.71 7.24 -1.71
CA ASN A 68 -13.68 8.12 -2.35
C ASN A 68 -13.52 7.89 -3.85
N LEU A 69 -14.33 6.98 -4.39
CA LEU A 69 -14.34 6.59 -5.80
C LEU A 69 -15.30 7.48 -6.59
#